data_AF-A0A662JBK7-F1
#
_entry.id   AF-A0A662JBK7-F1
#
_cell.length_a   1.000
_cell.length_b   1.000
_cell.length_c   1.000
_cell.angle_alpha   90.00
_cell.angle_beta   90.00
_cell.angle_gamma   90.00
#
_symmetry.space_group_name_H-M   'P 1'
#
loop_
_entity.id
_entity.type
_entity.pdbx_description
1 polymer ?
#
loop_
_entity_poly.entity_id
_entity_poly.type
_entity_poly.pdbx_seq_one_letter_code
_entity_poly.pdbx_strand_id
1 'polypeptide(L)'
;MCSPPIKTALVFNWTWRASKSLDEVEARLRRGSFYVVRPRRDVLVATSSTRPFMVVFVLLEKGIEGGDLIVIESPEGWYSDEEVVEHMPLFDKIAGIESFKAS
;
A
#
# COMPACT_ATOMS: atom_id res chain seq x y z
N MET A 1 -22.55 -14.95 -13.04
CA MET A 1 -21.13 -14.77 -13.40
C MET A 1 -20.36 -14.66 -12.09
N CYS A 2 -19.27 -15.40 -11.91
CA CYS A 2 -18.39 -15.16 -10.75
C CYS A 2 -17.70 -13.81 -10.94
N SER A 3 -17.68 -12.97 -9.91
CA SER A 3 -16.87 -11.75 -9.92
C SER A 3 -15.40 -12.11 -10.16
N PRO A 4 -14.64 -11.32 -10.94
CA PRO A 4 -13.20 -11.56 -11.12
C PRO A 4 -12.51 -11.52 -9.76
N PRO A 5 -11.46 -12.32 -9.51
CA PRO A 5 -10.83 -12.45 -8.19
C PRO A 5 -10.04 -11.20 -7.74
N ILE A 6 -9.76 -10.28 -8.66
CA ILE A 6 -9.15 -8.97 -8.41
C ILE A 6 -9.99 -7.96 -9.19
N LYS A 7 -10.40 -6.88 -8.54
CA LYS A 7 -11.21 -5.82 -9.16
C LYS A 7 -10.32 -4.84 -9.93
N THR A 8 -9.27 -4.35 -9.26
CA THR A 8 -8.29 -3.44 -9.85
C THR A 8 -6.92 -3.64 -9.20
N ALA A 9 -5.88 -3.24 -9.92
CA ALA A 9 -4.52 -3.18 -9.43
C ALA A 9 -3.87 -1.89 -9.95
N LEU A 10 -3.51 -0.99 -9.04
CA LEU A 10 -2.87 0.28 -9.36
C LEU A 10 -1.42 0.25 -8.93
N VAL A 11 -0.56 0.91 -9.72
CA VAL A 11 0.86 1.06 -9.42
C VAL A 11 1.15 2.52 -9.13
N PHE A 12 1.91 2.74 -8.06
CA PHE A 12 2.42 4.03 -7.64
C PHE A 12 3.94 3.94 -7.53
N ASN A 13 4.64 5.01 -7.86
CA ASN A 13 5.98 5.21 -7.33
C ASN A 13 5.86 5.87 -5.96
N TRP A 14 6.80 5.61 -5.06
CA TRP A 14 6.85 6.26 -3.77
C TRP A 14 8.27 6.63 -3.36
N THR A 15 8.39 7.64 -2.51
CA THR A 15 9.66 8.09 -1.92
C THR A 15 9.57 8.20 -0.41
N TRP A 16 10.75 8.21 0.23
CA TRP A 16 10.86 8.44 1.67
C TRP A 16 10.38 9.84 2.06
N ARG A 17 9.55 9.92 3.10
CA ARG A 17 9.14 11.20 3.70
C ARG A 17 9.52 11.24 5.18
N ALA A 18 8.59 10.85 6.04
CA ALA A 18 8.80 10.79 7.48
C ALA A 18 9.56 9.51 7.89
N SER A 19 9.34 8.42 7.15
CA SER A 19 10.08 7.17 7.30
C SER A 19 11.37 7.22 6.50
N LYS A 20 12.42 6.54 6.99
CA LYS A 20 13.74 6.42 6.37
C LYS A 20 14.17 4.98 6.11
N SER A 21 13.31 4.02 6.41
CA SER A 21 13.54 2.59 6.17
C SER A 21 12.22 1.83 6.13
N LEU A 22 12.22 0.63 5.55
CA LEU A 22 11.06 -0.26 5.62
C LEU A 22 10.76 -0.74 7.06
N ASP A 23 11.74 -0.79 7.95
CA ASP A 23 11.50 -1.08 9.37
C ASP A 23 10.60 0.00 10.01
N GLU A 24 10.86 1.26 9.69
CA GLU A 24 10.04 2.37 10.16
C GLU A 24 8.64 2.35 9.54
N VAL A 25 8.54 2.06 8.24
CA VAL A 25 7.24 1.92 7.55
C VAL A 25 6.42 0.79 8.19
N GLU A 26 7.02 -0.38 8.39
CA GLU A 26 6.36 -1.52 9.04
C GLU A 26 5.86 -1.14 10.44
N ALA A 27 6.69 -0.50 11.26
CA ALA A 27 6.32 -0.09 12.61
C ALA A 27 5.18 0.94 12.60
N ARG A 28 5.19 1.89 11.65
CA ARG A 28 4.12 2.90 11.52
C ARG A 28 2.81 2.30 11.03
N LEU A 29 2.86 1.42 10.03
CA LEU A 29 1.67 0.71 9.53
C LEU A 29 1.03 -0.13 10.63
N ARG A 30 1.83 -0.89 11.39
CA ARG A 30 1.33 -1.68 12.54
C ARG A 30 0.65 -0.80 13.59
N ARG A 31 1.23 0.36 13.93
CA ARG A 31 0.58 1.36 14.81
C ARG A 31 -0.68 1.96 14.21
N GLY A 32 -0.75 2.07 12.89
CA GLY A 32 -1.89 2.57 12.12
C GLY A 32 -3.01 1.55 11.90
N SER A 33 -3.05 0.44 12.63
CA SER A 33 -4.04 -0.64 12.48
C SER A 33 -3.98 -1.34 11.12
N PHE A 34 -2.77 -1.59 10.61
CA PHE A 34 -2.55 -2.49 9.48
C PHE A 34 -1.96 -3.82 9.96
N TYR A 35 -2.42 -4.90 9.33
CA TYR A 35 -1.69 -6.17 9.36
C TYR A 35 -0.56 -6.10 8.32
N VAL A 36 0.66 -6.43 8.72
CA VAL A 36 1.86 -6.32 7.87
C VAL A 36 2.63 -7.63 7.87
N VAL A 37 3.06 -8.06 6.69
CA VAL A 37 3.96 -9.20 6.46
C VAL A 37 5.18 -8.72 5.70
N ARG A 38 6.36 -9.19 6.09
CA ARG A 38 7.62 -8.88 5.42
C ARG A 38 8.24 -10.15 4.83
N PRO A 39 7.88 -10.54 3.59
CA PRO A 39 8.39 -11.77 2.98
C PRO A 39 9.86 -11.66 2.56
N ARG A 40 10.37 -10.44 2.35
CA ARG A 40 11.75 -10.16 1.97
C ARG A 40 12.17 -8.81 2.57
N ARG A 41 13.48 -8.58 2.70
CA ARG A 41 14.02 -7.35 3.32
C ARG A 41 13.50 -6.05 2.70
N ASP A 42 13.26 -6.05 1.40
CA ASP A 42 12.85 -4.94 0.53
C ASP A 42 11.38 -5.01 0.12
N VAL A 43 10.57 -5.88 0.77
CA VAL A 43 9.16 -6.09 0.43
C VAL A 43 8.30 -6.02 1.69
N LEU A 44 7.28 -5.16 1.69
CA LEU A 44 6.22 -5.17 2.70
C LEU A 44 4.88 -5.42 2.03
N VAL A 45 4.07 -6.30 2.63
CA VAL A 45 2.69 -6.54 2.24
C VAL A 45 1.81 -6.14 3.41
N ALA A 46 0.83 -5.27 3.19
CA ALA A 46 -0.04 -4.77 4.23
C ALA A 46 -1.51 -4.78 3.80
N THR A 47 -2.41 -4.88 4.78
CA THR A 47 -3.84 -4.67 4.61
C THR A 47 -4.42 -4.06 5.88
N SER A 48 -5.52 -3.32 5.77
CA SER A 48 -6.18 -2.75 6.95
C SER A 48 -6.67 -3.85 7.88
N SER A 49 -6.44 -3.71 9.19
CA SER A 49 -7.00 -4.63 10.19
C SER A 49 -8.51 -4.44 10.37
N THR A 50 -9.08 -3.30 9.97
CA THR A 50 -10.53 -3.06 10.09
C THR A 50 -11.34 -3.83 9.07
N ARG A 51 -10.77 -4.02 7.87
CA ARG A 51 -11.36 -4.78 6.76
C ARG A 51 -10.25 -5.49 5.98
N PRO A 52 -9.76 -6.62 6.51
CA PRO A 52 -8.66 -7.35 5.91
C PRO A 52 -8.98 -7.78 4.48
N PHE A 53 -7.96 -7.80 3.62
CA PHE A 53 -8.02 -8.22 2.21
C PHE A 53 -8.86 -7.36 1.27
N MET A 54 -9.65 -6.40 1.78
CA MET A 54 -10.41 -5.50 0.91
C MET A 54 -9.48 -4.70 -0.02
N VAL A 55 -8.36 -4.20 0.54
CA VAL A 55 -7.24 -3.60 -0.17
C VAL A 55 -5.94 -4.20 0.36
N VAL A 56 -5.06 -4.62 -0.55
CA VAL A 56 -3.71 -5.09 -0.25
C VAL A 56 -2.71 -4.12 -0.83
N PHE A 57 -1.81 -3.64 0.03
CA PHE A 57 -0.71 -2.75 -0.32
C PHE A 57 0.57 -3.57 -0.38
N VAL A 58 1.29 -3.52 -1.49
CA VAL A 58 2.57 -4.20 -1.67
C VAL A 58 3.64 -3.14 -1.94
N LEU A 59 4.46 -2.84 -0.95
CA LEU A 59 5.59 -1.93 -1.09
C LEU A 59 6.83 -2.74 -1.48
N LEU A 60 7.51 -2.26 -2.52
CA LEU A 60 8.76 -2.76 -3.05
C LEU A 60 9.78 -1.62 -2.97
N GLU A 61 10.79 -1.74 -2.12
CA GLU A 61 11.89 -0.79 -2.08
C GLU A 61 12.83 -1.04 -3.27
N LYS A 62 13.03 0.00 -4.08
CA LYS A 62 13.91 0.02 -5.26
C LYS A 62 14.98 1.09 -5.08
N GLY A 63 16.10 0.70 -4.49
CA GLY A 63 17.23 1.60 -4.30
C GLY A 63 17.03 2.56 -3.12
N ILE A 64 17.74 3.69 -3.15
CA ILE A 64 17.87 4.58 -1.98
C ILE A 64 16.71 5.58 -1.81
N GLU A 65 15.97 5.86 -2.88
CA GLU A 65 14.98 6.96 -2.87
C GLU A 65 13.56 6.52 -2.52
N GLY A 66 13.26 5.23 -2.66
CA GLY A 66 11.93 4.67 -2.41
C GLY A 66 11.68 3.46 -3.29
N GLY A 67 10.54 3.38 -3.98
CA GLY A 67 10.30 2.32 -4.96
C GLY A 67 8.88 2.26 -5.49
N ASP A 68 8.33 1.05 -5.63
CA ASP A 68 6.99 0.83 -6.15
C ASP A 68 6.02 0.43 -5.05
N LEU A 69 4.78 0.88 -5.20
CA LEU A 69 3.65 0.49 -4.37
C LEU A 69 2.57 -0.03 -5.30
N ILE A 70 2.20 -1.30 -5.12
CA ILE A 70 1.07 -1.92 -5.82
C ILE A 70 -0.11 -1.95 -4.86
N VAL A 71 -1.24 -1.40 -5.29
CA VAL A 71 -2.49 -1.41 -4.53
C VAL A 71 -3.46 -2.33 -5.25
N ILE A 72 -3.82 -3.44 -4.61
CA ILE A 72 -4.69 -4.48 -5.15
C ILE A 72 -6.02 -4.40 -4.43
N GLU A 73 -7.10 -4.19 -5.16
CA GLU A 73 -8.45 -4.21 -4.60
C GLU A 73 -9.13 -5.56 -4.85
N SER A 74 -9.71 -6.12 -3.79
CA SER A 74 -10.53 -7.32 -3.88
C SER A 74 -11.85 -7.07 -4.61
N PRO A 75 -12.57 -8.13 -5.02
CA PRO A 75 -13.84 -8.00 -5.73
C PRO A 75 -14.94 -7.35 -4.89
N GLU A 76 -14.84 -7.49 -3.56
CA GLU A 76 -15.75 -6.88 -2.59
C GLU A 76 -15.37 -5.44 -2.23
N GLY A 77 -14.28 -4.92 -2.81
CA GLY A 77 -13.82 -3.57 -2.59
C GLY A 77 -14.80 -2.52 -3.13
N TRP A 78 -15.00 -1.47 -2.33
CA TRP A 78 -16.00 -0.45 -2.60
C TRP A 78 -15.48 0.72 -3.42
N TYR A 79 -14.17 0.80 -3.65
CA TYR A 79 -13.51 1.98 -4.20
C TYR A 79 -13.41 1.92 -5.72
N SER A 80 -13.71 3.00 -6.42
CA SER A 80 -13.24 3.17 -7.80
C SER A 80 -11.73 3.38 -7.83
N ASP A 81 -11.12 3.29 -9.01
CA ASP A 81 -9.70 3.62 -9.19
C ASP A 81 -9.39 5.05 -8.72
N GLU A 82 -10.31 5.99 -8.98
CA GLU A 82 -10.21 7.37 -8.51
C GLU A 82 -10.29 7.47 -7.00
N GLU A 83 -11.24 6.77 -6.37
CA GLU A 83 -11.36 6.77 -4.91
C GLU A 83 -10.11 6.16 -4.26
N VAL A 84 -9.51 5.11 -4.82
CA VAL A 84 -8.24 4.58 -4.31
C VAL A 84 -7.16 5.68 -4.33
N VAL A 85 -7.03 6.40 -5.45
CA VAL A 85 -6.07 7.51 -5.58
C VAL A 85 -6.36 8.63 -4.58
N GLU A 86 -7.62 8.99 -4.38
CA GLU A 86 -8.04 10.02 -3.41
C GLU A 86 -7.70 9.65 -1.96
N HIS A 87 -7.71 8.35 -1.62
CA HIS A 87 -7.39 7.87 -0.28
C HIS A 87 -5.89 7.62 -0.05
N MET A 88 -5.06 7.61 -1.10
CA MET A 88 -3.61 7.40 -0.98
C MET A 88 -2.89 8.36 -0.02
N PRO A 89 -3.19 9.68 0.03
CA PRO A 89 -2.54 10.60 0.96
C PRO A 89 -2.70 10.21 2.44
N LEU A 90 -3.81 9.55 2.82
CA LEU A 90 -4.00 9.05 4.17
C LEU A 90 -3.08 7.87 4.45
N PHE A 91 -3.02 6.91 3.51
CA PHE A 91 -2.09 5.78 3.60
C PHE A 91 -0.65 6.26 3.70
N ASP A 92 -0.24 7.19 2.83
CA ASP A 92 1.10 7.77 2.79
C ASP A 92 1.49 8.44 4.11
N LYS A 93 0.56 9.21 4.71
CA LYS A 93 0.76 9.83 6.02
C LYS A 93 0.99 8.78 7.11
N ILE A 94 0.23 7.70 7.11
CA ILE A 94 0.40 6.60 8.07
C ILE A 94 1.75 5.93 7.83
N ALA A 95 2.02 5.46 6.61
CA ALA A 95 3.26 4.77 6.23
C ALA A 95 4.51 5.65 6.36
N GLY A 96 4.36 6.98 6.34
CA GLY A 96 5.46 7.94 6.36
C GLY A 96 6.21 8.04 5.04
N ILE A 97 5.53 7.79 3.93
CA ILE A 97 6.05 7.90 2.56
C ILE A 97 5.30 9.01 1.81
N GLU A 98 5.63 9.19 0.55
CA GLU A 98 4.85 9.98 -0.41
C GLU A 98 4.73 9.16 -1.69
N SER A 99 3.50 9.01 -2.22
CA SER A 99 3.25 8.22 -3.42
C SER A 99 2.64 9.04 -4.55
N PHE A 100 2.91 8.62 -5.79
CA PHE A 100 2.44 9.24 -7.02
C PHE A 100 2.02 8.13 -7.98
N LYS A 101 0.85 8.26 -8.60
CA LYS A 101 0.35 7.25 -9.56
C LYS A 101 1.36 7.11 -10.69
N ALA A 102 1.78 5.88 -10.98
CA ALA A 102 2.65 5.60 -12.11
C ALA A 102 1.86 5.83 -13.41
N SER A 103 2.48 6.56 -14.35
CA SER A 103 1.93 6.89 -15.66
C SER A 103 1.91 5.70 -16.61
#